data_AF-A0A7J3SBW1-F1
#
_entry.id   AF-A0A7J3SBW1-F1
#
_cell.length_a   1.000
_cell.length_b   1.000
_cell.length_c   1.000
_cell.angle_alpha   90.00
_cell.angle_beta   90.00
_cell.angle_gamma   90.00
#
_symmetry.space_group_name_H-M   'P 1'
#
loop_
_entity.id
_entity.type
_entity.pdbx_description
1 polymer ?
#
loop_
_entity_poly.entity_id
_entity_poly.type
_entity_poly.pdbx_seq_one_letter_code
_entity_poly.pdbx_strand_id
1 'polypeptide(L)'
;MFGIPKSIEKSSDYEKLIEVFGAKEFNEELAGKFKNKHKFIQLRIVFAHRDFDKYLEEGGTGKTLAIVSGRGPSDELHIGHLVLFEFIKYLQEELNAKVFIPLSDDEKYVFQKVESLDVAYKYALSNALSIISLGFKEEDTKLYISTRSGWVYRLAISFSKHLTYNTVKATFGFTDEVNIGEIFYAATQAAHILGPTIMHGYPVVVPIGMDQDPYMRLSRDIAGKLRVFKPASLYIKFIRGLTGEPMSASKPETSIFITDT
;
A
#
# COMPACT_ATOMS: atom_id res chain seq x y z
N MET A 1 -0.32 -2.77 -15.00
CA MET A 1 0.97 -3.31 -14.53
C MET A 1 2.02 -2.42 -15.14
N PHE A 2 2.51 -1.45 -14.37
CA PHE A 2 3.44 -0.43 -14.85
C PHE A 2 4.81 -1.06 -15.07
N GLY A 3 5.45 -0.72 -16.19
CA GLY A 3 6.66 -1.39 -16.69
C GLY A 3 7.74 -1.58 -15.62
N ILE A 4 7.93 -2.84 -15.23
CA ILE A 4 9.01 -3.27 -14.35
C ILE A 4 10.22 -3.59 -15.24
N PRO A 5 11.44 -3.13 -14.92
CA PRO A 5 12.65 -3.76 -15.44
C PRO A 5 12.67 -5.22 -14.98
N LYS A 6 12.72 -6.16 -15.93
CA LYS A 6 12.83 -7.60 -15.66
C LYS A 6 13.93 -7.87 -14.62
N SER A 7 13.59 -8.66 -13.60
CA SER A 7 14.47 -9.31 -12.62
C SER A 7 15.42 -8.38 -11.84
N ILE A 8 14.97 -7.89 -10.68
CA ILE A 8 15.83 -7.28 -9.66
C ILE A 8 16.53 -8.42 -8.89
N GLU A 9 17.77 -8.75 -9.29
CA GLU A 9 18.54 -9.87 -8.72
C GLU A 9 19.76 -9.44 -7.90
N LYS A 10 20.21 -8.17 -7.95
CA LYS A 10 21.44 -7.73 -7.27
C LYS A 10 21.21 -6.64 -6.23
N SER A 11 22.03 -6.58 -5.16
CA SER A 11 21.96 -5.50 -4.16
C SER A 11 22.18 -4.12 -4.79
N SER A 12 22.99 -4.05 -5.86
CA SER A 12 23.24 -2.85 -6.66
C SER A 12 22.00 -2.27 -7.33
N ASP A 13 20.97 -3.10 -7.56
CA ASP A 13 19.72 -2.64 -8.16
C ASP A 13 18.85 -1.95 -7.11
N TYR A 14 18.87 -2.41 -5.86
CA TYR A 14 18.14 -1.77 -4.76
C TYR A 14 18.72 -0.41 -4.37
N GLU A 15 20.04 -0.24 -4.38
CA GLU A 15 20.68 1.07 -4.14
C GLU A 15 20.30 2.09 -5.22
N LYS A 16 20.35 1.69 -6.50
CA LYS A 16 19.89 2.52 -7.62
C LYS A 16 18.41 2.88 -7.49
N LEU A 17 17.58 1.93 -7.06
CA LEU A 17 16.16 2.20 -6.83
C LEU A 17 15.98 3.21 -5.69
N ILE A 18 16.69 3.07 -4.57
CA ILE A 18 16.65 4.05 -3.47
C ILE A 18 16.95 5.47 -3.98
N GLU A 19 17.99 5.61 -4.82
CA GLU A 19 18.37 6.89 -5.41
C GLU A 19 17.28 7.45 -6.34
N VAL A 20 16.81 6.65 -7.31
CA VAL A 20 15.74 7.05 -8.27
C VAL A 20 14.45 7.44 -7.56
N PHE A 21 14.15 6.77 -6.45
CA PHE A 21 12.98 7.04 -5.64
C PHE A 21 13.18 8.17 -4.64
N GLY A 22 14.39 8.64 -4.39
CA GLY A 22 14.67 9.61 -3.31
C GLY A 22 14.21 9.06 -1.95
N ALA A 23 14.45 7.76 -1.75
CA ALA A 23 14.24 7.06 -0.50
C ALA A 23 15.54 7.07 0.34
N LYS A 24 15.47 6.58 1.57
CA LYS A 24 16.62 6.30 2.43
C LYS A 24 16.67 4.79 2.71
N GLU A 25 17.87 4.27 2.94
CA GLU A 25 18.03 2.88 3.38
C GLU A 25 17.36 2.68 4.75
N PHE A 26 16.68 1.55 4.94
CA PHE A 26 16.23 1.12 6.25
C PHE A 26 17.41 0.48 7.00
N ASN A 27 18.13 1.30 7.75
CA ASN A 27 19.39 0.92 8.40
C ASN A 27 19.19 0.25 9.77
N GLU A 28 20.30 -0.24 10.36
CA GLU A 28 20.27 -0.90 11.68
C GLU A 28 19.85 0.04 12.82
N GLU A 29 20.08 1.35 12.69
CA GLU A 29 19.62 2.34 13.67
C GLU A 29 18.09 2.39 13.74
N LEU A 30 17.42 2.47 12.58
CA LEU A 30 15.97 2.38 12.49
C LEU A 30 15.45 1.02 12.93
N ALA A 31 16.12 -0.06 12.53
CA ALA A 31 15.76 -1.40 12.97
C ALA A 31 15.86 -1.55 14.50
N GLY A 32 16.83 -0.87 15.13
CA GLY A 32 17.02 -0.86 16.58
C GLY A 32 15.92 -0.15 17.37
N LYS A 33 15.04 0.62 16.73
CA LYS A 33 13.88 1.26 17.38
C LYS A 33 12.74 0.29 17.69
N PHE A 34 12.76 -0.91 17.11
CA PHE A 34 11.73 -1.94 17.31
C PHE A 34 12.16 -2.93 18.40
N LYS A 35 11.28 -3.18 19.39
CA LYS A 35 11.52 -4.08 20.51
C LYS A 35 11.65 -5.53 20.03
N ASN A 36 10.72 -5.98 19.20
CA ASN A 36 10.67 -7.35 18.68
C ASN A 36 10.86 -7.36 17.17
N LYS A 37 12.10 -7.39 16.66
CA LYS A 37 12.33 -7.31 15.20
C LYS A 37 11.61 -8.43 14.43
N HIS A 38 10.57 -8.07 13.68
CA HIS A 38 9.88 -8.98 12.75
C HIS A 38 10.84 -9.55 11.69
N LYS A 39 10.52 -10.73 11.13
CA LYS A 39 11.33 -11.38 10.08
C LYS A 39 11.56 -10.46 8.88
N PHE A 40 10.60 -9.60 8.54
CA PHE A 40 10.76 -8.65 7.45
C PHE A 40 11.87 -7.62 7.70
N ILE A 41 12.10 -7.25 8.96
CA ILE A 41 13.20 -6.36 9.36
C ILE A 41 14.50 -7.17 9.42
N GLN A 42 14.49 -8.32 10.09
CA GLN A 42 15.68 -9.17 10.27
C GLN A 42 16.29 -9.63 8.94
N LEU A 43 15.44 -10.00 7.97
CA LEU A 43 15.86 -10.48 6.65
C LEU A 43 16.05 -9.34 5.63
N ARG A 44 15.98 -8.07 6.07
CA ARG A 44 16.07 -6.89 5.20
C ARG A 44 15.11 -6.95 4.01
N ILE A 45 13.90 -7.46 4.26
CA ILE A 45 12.78 -7.43 3.33
C ILE A 45 12.23 -6.00 3.28
N VAL A 46 12.08 -5.35 4.43
CA VAL A 46 12.03 -3.89 4.49
C VAL A 46 13.47 -3.39 4.27
N PHE A 47 13.70 -2.72 3.14
CA PHE A 47 15.06 -2.34 2.74
C PHE A 47 15.23 -0.83 2.61
N ALA A 48 14.15 -0.09 2.44
CA ALA A 48 14.18 1.35 2.30
C ALA A 48 12.93 1.98 2.91
N HIS A 49 12.98 3.29 3.12
CA HIS A 49 11.86 4.07 3.61
C HIS A 49 11.87 5.49 3.05
N ARG A 50 10.75 6.20 3.21
CA ARG A 50 10.67 7.65 3.00
C ARG A 50 9.98 8.29 4.19
N ASP A 51 10.65 9.21 4.86
CA ASP A 51 10.14 9.94 6.04
C ASP A 51 9.62 9.05 7.21
N PHE A 52 9.93 7.75 7.21
CA PHE A 52 9.56 6.86 8.33
C PHE A 52 10.22 7.26 9.65
N ASP A 53 11.43 7.80 9.61
CA ASP A 53 12.10 8.46 10.73
C ASP A 53 11.21 9.54 11.37
N LYS A 54 10.68 10.46 10.55
CA LYS A 54 9.76 11.52 11.00
C LYS A 54 8.43 10.99 11.52
N TYR A 55 7.90 9.95 10.87
CA TYR A 55 6.69 9.29 11.35
C TYR A 55 6.88 8.68 12.75
N LEU A 56 8.04 8.08 13.04
CA LEU A 56 8.35 7.58 14.38
C LEU A 56 8.53 8.71 15.40
N GLU A 57 9.15 9.82 15.00
CA GLU A 57 9.27 11.03 15.85
C GLU A 57 7.90 11.55 16.28
N GLU A 58 6.94 11.63 15.35
CA GLU A 58 5.57 12.04 15.66
C GLU A 58 4.91 11.11 16.71
N GLY A 59 5.11 9.79 16.57
CA GLY A 59 4.64 8.83 17.57
C GLY A 59 5.29 9.04 18.95
N GLY A 60 6.59 9.36 18.98
CA GLY A 60 7.31 9.71 20.21
C GLY A 60 6.77 10.97 20.92
N THR A 61 6.11 11.87 20.19
CA THR A 61 5.43 13.04 20.79
C THR A 61 4.04 12.72 21.36
N GLY A 62 3.62 11.45 21.36
CA GLY A 62 2.32 10.99 21.86
C GLY A 62 1.18 11.10 20.85
N LYS A 63 1.46 11.40 19.57
CA LYS A 63 0.42 11.40 18.53
C LYS A 63 0.00 9.99 18.17
N THR A 64 -1.30 9.80 17.94
CA THR A 64 -1.81 8.56 17.37
C THR A 64 -1.35 8.41 15.93
N LEU A 65 -0.67 7.31 15.64
CA LEU A 65 -0.18 6.98 14.33
C LEU A 65 -1.17 6.12 13.55
N ALA A 66 -1.08 6.13 12.22
CA ALA A 66 -1.86 5.28 11.34
C ALA A 66 -1.00 4.54 10.32
N ILE A 67 -1.39 3.30 10.02
CA ILE A 67 -0.83 2.47 8.96
C ILE A 67 -1.91 2.28 7.91
N VAL A 68 -1.58 2.52 6.64
CA VAL A 68 -2.47 2.21 5.51
C VAL A 68 -1.82 1.11 4.69
N SER A 69 -2.53 0.00 4.47
CA SER A 69 -2.09 -1.05 3.53
C SER A 69 -3.31 -1.66 2.88
N GLY A 70 -3.41 -1.52 1.56
CA GLY A 70 -4.59 -1.88 0.78
C GLY A 70 -4.49 -3.24 0.11
N ARG A 71 -5.66 -3.76 -0.27
CA ARG A 71 -5.78 -4.94 -1.13
C ARG A 71 -6.75 -4.62 -2.26
N GLY A 72 -6.28 -4.73 -3.50
CA GLY A 72 -7.17 -4.76 -4.66
C GLY A 72 -7.74 -6.19 -4.84
N PRO A 73 -9.03 -6.43 -4.57
CA PRO A 73 -9.60 -7.78 -4.54
C PRO A 73 -9.98 -8.23 -5.95
N SER A 74 -9.18 -9.13 -6.52
CA SER A 74 -9.46 -9.75 -7.84
C SER A 74 -9.44 -11.27 -7.82
N ASP A 75 -9.03 -11.86 -6.70
CA ASP A 75 -8.94 -13.31 -6.49
C ASP A 75 -8.74 -13.58 -4.99
N GLU A 76 -8.72 -14.87 -4.63
CA GLU A 76 -8.31 -15.36 -3.33
C GLU A 76 -6.88 -14.94 -2.96
N LEU A 77 -6.60 -14.91 -1.65
CA LEU A 77 -5.26 -14.58 -1.18
C LEU A 77 -4.29 -15.75 -1.41
N HIS A 78 -3.04 -15.40 -1.67
CA HIS A 78 -1.91 -16.32 -1.61
C HIS A 78 -1.01 -15.95 -0.42
N ILE A 79 -0.08 -16.83 -0.08
CA ILE A 79 0.82 -16.65 1.08
C ILE A 79 1.52 -15.29 1.05
N GLY A 80 1.97 -14.82 -0.14
CA GLY A 80 2.59 -13.50 -0.29
C GLY A 80 1.75 -12.32 0.24
N HIS A 81 0.42 -12.38 0.13
CA HIS A 81 -0.46 -11.37 0.71
C HIS A 81 -0.56 -11.53 2.23
N LEU A 82 -0.71 -12.77 2.72
CA LEU A 82 -0.85 -13.02 4.16
C LEU A 82 0.36 -12.55 4.95
N VAL A 83 1.58 -12.84 4.48
CA VAL A 83 2.81 -12.42 5.18
C VAL A 83 2.98 -10.90 5.17
N LEU A 84 2.48 -10.20 4.15
CA LEU A 84 2.44 -8.74 4.16
C LEU A 84 1.49 -8.25 5.27
N PHE A 85 0.26 -8.75 5.31
CA PHE A 85 -0.72 -8.34 6.33
C PHE A 85 -0.31 -8.76 7.75
N GLU A 86 0.36 -9.90 7.91
CA GLU A 86 0.96 -10.30 9.18
C GLU A 86 2.04 -9.28 9.62
N PHE A 87 2.86 -8.79 8.69
CA PHE A 87 3.78 -7.67 8.99
C PHE A 87 3.05 -6.37 9.34
N ILE A 88 1.91 -6.06 8.70
CA ILE A 88 1.09 -4.89 9.07
C ILE A 88 0.54 -5.04 10.50
N LYS A 89 0.06 -6.22 10.87
CA LYS A 89 -0.39 -6.53 12.24
C LYS A 89 0.76 -6.38 13.23
N TYR A 90 1.94 -6.89 12.92
CA TYR A 90 3.12 -6.68 13.75
C TYR A 90 3.40 -5.18 13.97
N LEU A 91 3.38 -4.37 12.90
CA LEU A 91 3.59 -2.92 13.01
C LEU A 91 2.51 -2.24 13.85
N GLN A 92 1.25 -2.70 13.75
CA GLN A 92 0.16 -2.21 14.59
C GLN A 92 0.46 -2.39 16.07
N GLU A 93 0.87 -3.60 16.47
CA GLU A 93 1.14 -3.93 17.86
C GLU A 93 2.37 -3.18 18.38
N GLU A 94 3.45 -3.18 17.61
CA GLU A 94 4.73 -2.60 17.99
C GLU A 94 4.70 -1.08 18.08
N LEU A 95 3.89 -0.42 17.24
CA LEU A 95 3.76 1.04 17.21
C LEU A 95 2.49 1.56 17.90
N ASN A 96 1.63 0.66 18.39
CA ASN A 96 0.30 0.99 18.90
C ASN A 96 -0.50 1.91 17.95
N ALA A 97 -0.46 1.58 16.65
CA ALA A 97 -1.00 2.42 15.58
C ALA A 97 -2.41 1.97 15.17
N LYS A 98 -3.22 2.90 14.65
CA LYS A 98 -4.46 2.56 13.95
C LYS A 98 -4.13 1.96 12.58
N VAL A 99 -4.91 1.00 12.11
CA VAL A 99 -4.72 0.36 10.80
C VAL A 99 -5.94 0.61 9.91
N PHE A 100 -5.69 1.00 8.67
CA PHE A 100 -6.72 1.24 7.65
C PHE A 100 -6.41 0.36 6.44
N ILE A 101 -7.37 -0.50 6.08
CA ILE A 101 -7.23 -1.47 4.99
C ILE A 101 -8.31 -1.19 3.95
N PRO A 102 -8.00 -0.39 2.92
CA PRO A 102 -8.89 -0.25 1.77
C PRO A 102 -8.93 -1.56 0.98
N LEU A 103 -10.15 -2.01 0.66
CA LEU A 103 -10.42 -3.06 -0.30
C LEU A 103 -10.87 -2.38 -1.60
N SER A 104 -9.89 -2.11 -2.47
CA SER A 104 -10.05 -1.32 -3.71
C SER A 104 -10.74 -2.11 -4.82
N ASP A 105 -12.02 -2.40 -4.62
CA ASP A 105 -12.89 -3.08 -5.58
C ASP A 105 -13.10 -2.25 -6.86
N ASP A 106 -13.14 -0.93 -6.72
CA ASP A 106 -13.13 0.02 -7.82
C ASP A 106 -11.87 -0.07 -8.69
N GLU A 107 -10.68 -0.21 -8.10
CA GLU A 107 -9.42 -0.44 -8.85
C GLU A 107 -9.56 -1.62 -9.79
N LYS A 108 -9.93 -2.78 -9.23
CA LYS A 108 -9.95 -4.01 -10.01
C LYS A 108 -10.99 -3.93 -11.11
N TYR A 109 -12.08 -3.21 -10.89
CA TYR A 109 -13.08 -2.94 -11.92
C TYR A 109 -12.57 -1.99 -13.02
N VAL A 110 -12.04 -0.81 -12.67
CA VAL A 110 -11.58 0.17 -13.68
C VAL A 110 -10.39 -0.31 -14.50
N PHE A 111 -9.51 -1.13 -13.91
CA PHE A 111 -8.40 -1.78 -14.61
C PHE A 111 -8.80 -3.11 -15.30
N GLN A 112 -10.10 -3.39 -15.40
CA GLN A 112 -10.68 -4.56 -16.10
C GLN A 112 -10.08 -5.90 -15.63
N LYS A 113 -9.83 -6.02 -14.32
CA LYS A 113 -9.37 -7.26 -13.67
C LYS A 113 -10.50 -8.12 -13.15
N VAL A 114 -11.71 -7.58 -13.10
CA VAL A 114 -12.96 -8.25 -12.73
C VAL A 114 -14.08 -7.73 -13.63
N GLU A 115 -15.07 -8.58 -13.90
CA GLU A 115 -16.16 -8.29 -14.84
C GLU A 115 -17.18 -7.28 -14.32
N SER A 116 -17.35 -7.18 -12.99
CA SER A 116 -18.34 -6.31 -12.36
C SER A 116 -17.93 -5.91 -10.95
N LEU A 117 -18.52 -4.82 -10.46
CA LEU A 117 -18.37 -4.39 -9.07
C LEU A 117 -18.96 -5.42 -8.08
N ASP A 118 -19.98 -6.18 -8.47
CA ASP A 118 -20.53 -7.24 -7.62
C ASP A 118 -19.55 -8.40 -7.45
N VAL A 119 -18.80 -8.76 -8.50
CA VAL A 119 -17.72 -9.75 -8.40
C VAL A 119 -16.57 -9.20 -7.55
N ALA A 120 -16.16 -7.96 -7.79
CA ALA A 120 -15.13 -7.28 -6.98
C ALA A 120 -15.51 -7.26 -5.49
N TYR A 121 -16.78 -6.98 -5.19
CA TYR A 121 -17.33 -6.96 -3.84
C TYR A 121 -17.29 -8.34 -3.17
N LYS A 122 -17.60 -9.43 -3.88
CA LYS A 122 -17.48 -10.80 -3.36
C LYS A 122 -16.03 -11.13 -2.98
N TYR A 123 -15.08 -10.80 -3.85
CA TYR A 123 -13.66 -10.96 -3.53
C TYR A 123 -13.23 -10.07 -2.37
N ALA A 124 -13.75 -8.84 -2.28
CA ALA A 124 -13.47 -7.93 -1.17
C ALA A 124 -13.90 -8.56 0.16
N LEU A 125 -15.12 -9.12 0.24
CA LEU A 125 -15.60 -9.81 1.43
C LEU A 125 -14.75 -11.05 1.77
N SER A 126 -14.43 -11.90 0.79
CA SER A 126 -13.59 -13.08 1.00
C SER A 126 -12.21 -12.68 1.54
N ASN A 127 -11.53 -11.75 0.86
CA ASN A 127 -10.22 -11.24 1.28
C ASN A 127 -10.29 -10.56 2.66
N ALA A 128 -11.37 -9.83 2.98
CA ALA A 128 -11.56 -9.23 4.29
C ALA A 128 -11.56 -10.28 5.41
N LEU A 129 -12.31 -11.38 5.23
CA LEU A 129 -12.36 -12.48 6.19
C LEU A 129 -10.98 -13.10 6.41
N SER A 130 -10.22 -13.33 5.32
CA SER A 130 -8.86 -13.85 5.39
C SER A 130 -7.86 -12.89 6.05
N ILE A 131 -8.05 -11.57 5.91
CA ILE A 131 -7.21 -10.58 6.57
C ILE A 131 -7.53 -10.52 8.07
N ILE A 132 -8.82 -10.52 8.42
CA ILE A 132 -9.27 -10.47 9.82
C ILE A 132 -8.81 -11.70 10.59
N SER A 133 -8.75 -12.88 9.95
CA SER A 133 -8.32 -14.12 10.60
C SER A 133 -6.87 -14.09 11.09
N LEU A 134 -6.04 -13.15 10.64
CA LEU A 134 -4.69 -12.93 11.17
C LEU A 134 -4.68 -12.38 12.61
N GLY A 135 -5.83 -11.89 13.10
CA GLY A 135 -6.01 -11.41 14.48
C GLY A 135 -5.51 -9.99 14.70
N PHE A 136 -5.87 -9.06 13.80
CA PHE A 136 -5.71 -7.62 14.03
C PHE A 136 -6.51 -7.16 15.26
N LYS A 137 -6.08 -6.07 15.92
CA LYS A 137 -6.84 -5.45 17.00
C LYS A 137 -8.10 -4.78 16.46
N GLU A 138 -9.28 -5.27 16.82
CA GLU A 138 -10.55 -4.84 16.22
C GLU A 138 -10.82 -3.33 16.40
N GLU A 139 -10.64 -2.81 17.62
CA GLU A 139 -10.86 -1.40 17.97
C GLU A 139 -9.91 -0.41 17.29
N ASP A 140 -8.79 -0.93 16.78
CA ASP A 140 -7.72 -0.15 16.14
C ASP A 140 -7.65 -0.41 14.63
N THR A 141 -8.52 -1.24 14.06
CA THR A 141 -8.45 -1.64 12.65
C THR A 141 -9.74 -1.33 11.90
N LYS A 142 -9.61 -0.65 10.77
CA LYS A 142 -10.72 -0.31 9.88
C LYS A 142 -10.51 -0.89 8.50
N LEU A 143 -11.23 -1.97 8.20
CA LEU A 143 -11.39 -2.51 6.85
C LEU A 143 -12.58 -1.81 6.18
N TYR A 144 -12.45 -1.45 4.92
CA TYR A 144 -13.55 -0.82 4.19
C TYR A 144 -13.44 -1.07 2.69
N ILE A 145 -14.60 -1.17 2.05
CA ILE A 145 -14.71 -1.39 0.60
C ILE A 145 -14.89 -0.04 -0.06
N SER A 146 -14.05 0.29 -1.04
CA SER A 146 -13.89 1.64 -1.56
C SER A 146 -15.19 2.20 -2.13
N THR A 147 -15.87 1.44 -2.99
CA THR A 147 -17.16 1.86 -3.59
C THR A 147 -18.30 2.04 -2.59
N ARG A 148 -18.20 1.38 -1.43
CA ARG A 148 -19.22 1.41 -0.37
C ARG A 148 -18.88 2.38 0.75
N SER A 149 -17.79 3.12 0.60
CA SER A 149 -17.26 4.04 1.61
C SER A 149 -17.40 5.47 1.11
N GLY A 150 -18.54 6.11 1.38
CA GLY A 150 -18.84 7.45 0.84
C GLY A 150 -17.81 8.54 1.18
N TRP A 151 -17.02 8.36 2.25
CA TRP A 151 -15.92 9.28 2.59
C TRP A 151 -14.75 9.19 1.60
N VAL A 152 -14.51 8.03 0.99
CA VAL A 152 -13.47 7.82 -0.04
C VAL A 152 -13.77 8.72 -1.23
N TYR A 153 -15.00 8.67 -1.77
CA TYR A 153 -15.38 9.52 -2.89
C TYR A 153 -15.27 11.02 -2.55
N ARG A 154 -15.72 11.44 -1.36
CA ARG A 154 -15.61 12.84 -0.91
C ARG A 154 -14.17 13.34 -0.88
N LEU A 155 -13.22 12.50 -0.44
CA LEU A 155 -11.81 12.87 -0.45
C LEU A 155 -11.21 12.78 -1.86
N ALA A 156 -11.52 11.74 -2.62
CA ALA A 156 -11.03 11.55 -3.98
C ALA A 156 -11.43 12.73 -4.88
N ILE A 157 -12.69 13.17 -4.83
CA ILE A 157 -13.13 14.33 -5.61
C ILE A 157 -12.42 15.62 -5.17
N SER A 158 -12.18 15.81 -3.86
CA SER A 158 -11.43 16.95 -3.35
C SER A 158 -9.98 16.94 -3.85
N PHE A 159 -9.31 15.79 -3.77
CA PHE A 159 -7.93 15.61 -4.18
C PHE A 159 -7.73 15.68 -5.69
N SER A 160 -8.74 15.30 -6.48
CA SER A 160 -8.68 15.39 -7.94
C SER A 160 -8.41 16.83 -8.41
N LYS A 161 -8.83 17.85 -7.67
CA LYS A 161 -8.55 19.27 -7.96
C LYS A 161 -7.06 19.63 -7.88
N HIS A 162 -6.24 18.77 -7.27
CA HIS A 162 -4.80 18.96 -7.12
C HIS A 162 -3.98 18.12 -8.10
N LEU A 163 -4.62 17.32 -8.94
CA LEU A 163 -4.00 16.43 -9.92
C LEU A 163 -4.38 16.89 -11.33
N THR A 164 -3.38 17.12 -12.19
CA THR A 164 -3.64 17.37 -13.61
C THR A 164 -3.57 16.06 -14.38
N TYR A 165 -4.31 15.96 -15.49
CA TYR A 165 -4.24 14.81 -16.39
C TYR A 165 -2.78 14.51 -16.81
N ASN A 166 -2.02 15.53 -17.22
CA ASN A 166 -0.63 15.37 -17.63
C ASN A 166 0.27 14.86 -16.49
N THR A 167 0.05 15.31 -15.26
CA THR A 167 0.78 14.80 -14.09
C THR A 167 0.50 13.31 -13.89
N VAL A 168 -0.77 12.90 -13.86
CA VAL A 168 -1.15 11.49 -13.66
C VAL A 168 -0.63 10.63 -14.82
N LYS A 169 -0.81 11.08 -16.06
CA LYS A 169 -0.32 10.40 -17.26
C LYS A 169 1.19 10.18 -17.21
N ALA A 170 1.97 11.22 -16.89
CA ALA A 170 3.43 11.12 -16.81
C ALA A 170 3.89 10.23 -15.64
N THR A 171 3.23 10.31 -14.49
CA THR A 171 3.58 9.51 -13.30
C THR A 171 3.37 8.01 -13.52
N PHE A 172 2.29 7.64 -14.21
CA PHE A 172 1.96 6.23 -14.46
C PHE A 172 2.37 5.74 -15.85
N GLY A 173 2.86 6.61 -16.74
CA GLY A 173 3.17 6.24 -18.12
C GLY A 173 1.93 5.80 -18.91
N PHE A 174 0.77 6.38 -18.62
CA PHE A 174 -0.47 6.08 -19.34
C PHE A 174 -0.42 6.60 -20.79
N THR A 175 -1.10 5.89 -21.69
CA THR A 175 -1.38 6.35 -23.06
C THR A 175 -2.68 7.15 -23.10
N ASP A 176 -3.00 7.74 -24.25
CA ASP A 176 -4.29 8.44 -24.46
C ASP A 176 -5.49 7.48 -24.59
N GLU A 177 -5.25 6.17 -24.58
CA GLU A 177 -6.27 5.13 -24.74
C GLU A 177 -6.80 4.57 -23.41
N VAL A 178 -6.23 4.97 -22.27
CA VAL A 178 -6.69 4.51 -20.96
C VAL A 178 -8.05 5.10 -20.62
N ASN A 179 -8.88 4.35 -19.90
CA ASN A 179 -10.20 4.83 -19.52
C ASN A 179 -10.10 5.90 -18.42
N ILE A 180 -11.09 6.81 -18.36
CA ILE A 180 -11.09 7.92 -17.39
C ILE A 180 -11.08 7.46 -15.92
N GLY A 181 -11.54 6.23 -15.66
CA GLY A 181 -11.51 5.61 -14.34
C GLY A 181 -10.08 5.31 -13.88
N GLU A 182 -9.21 4.84 -14.75
CA GLU A 182 -7.79 4.61 -14.44
C GLU A 182 -7.06 5.90 -14.06
N ILE A 183 -7.38 7.01 -14.75
CA ILE A 183 -6.84 8.34 -14.41
C ILE A 183 -7.37 8.79 -13.05
N PHE A 184 -8.69 8.69 -12.83
CA PHE A 184 -9.31 9.13 -11.59
C PHE A 184 -8.88 8.31 -10.38
N TYR A 185 -8.54 7.03 -10.57
CA TYR A 185 -8.11 6.15 -9.49
C TYR A 185 -6.87 6.66 -8.74
N ALA A 186 -6.01 7.48 -9.38
CA ALA A 186 -4.92 8.16 -8.69
C ALA A 186 -5.41 9.03 -7.51
N ALA A 187 -6.57 9.70 -7.67
CA ALA A 187 -7.20 10.48 -6.61
C ALA A 187 -7.86 9.58 -5.55
N THR A 188 -8.46 8.47 -5.96
CA THR A 188 -9.03 7.46 -5.04
C THR A 188 -7.95 6.84 -4.16
N GLN A 189 -6.81 6.44 -4.73
CA GLN A 189 -5.72 5.87 -3.95
C GLN A 189 -5.10 6.92 -3.00
N ALA A 190 -5.01 8.18 -3.42
CA ALA A 190 -4.64 9.27 -2.52
C ALA A 190 -5.65 9.46 -1.37
N ALA A 191 -6.95 9.27 -1.62
CA ALA A 191 -7.99 9.29 -0.59
C ALA A 191 -7.80 8.18 0.45
N HIS A 192 -7.40 6.97 0.02
CA HIS A 192 -7.06 5.89 0.95
C HIS A 192 -5.84 6.24 1.82
N ILE A 193 -4.77 6.74 1.20
CA ILE A 193 -3.50 7.03 1.86
C ILE A 193 -3.63 8.20 2.85
N LEU A 194 -4.25 9.31 2.42
CA LEU A 194 -4.34 10.52 3.22
C LEU A 194 -5.60 10.57 4.10
N GLY A 195 -6.55 9.64 3.91
CA GLY A 195 -7.80 9.59 4.66
C GLY A 195 -7.62 9.71 6.17
N PRO A 196 -6.76 8.88 6.80
CA PRO A 196 -6.52 8.98 8.24
C PRO A 196 -5.96 10.35 8.67
N THR A 197 -5.06 10.93 7.89
CA THR A 197 -4.49 12.26 8.15
C THR A 197 -5.54 13.35 8.03
N ILE A 198 -6.38 13.34 6.99
CA ILE A 198 -7.39 14.38 6.78
C ILE A 198 -8.55 14.28 7.78
N MET A 199 -9.01 13.06 8.08
CA MET A 199 -10.17 12.86 8.96
C MET A 199 -9.81 12.95 10.45
N HIS A 200 -8.58 12.58 10.82
CA HIS A 200 -8.21 12.39 12.23
C HIS A 200 -6.90 13.06 12.64
N GLY A 201 -6.12 13.63 11.69
CA GLY A 201 -4.82 14.22 11.97
C GLY A 201 -3.71 13.20 12.21
N TYR A 202 -3.94 11.91 11.94
CA TYR A 202 -2.95 10.85 12.18
C TYR A 202 -1.84 10.90 11.13
N PRO A 203 -0.55 10.98 11.52
CA PRO A 203 0.55 10.69 10.61
C PRO A 203 0.41 9.27 10.06
N VAL A 204 0.63 9.10 8.75
CA VAL A 204 0.44 7.81 8.06
C VAL A 204 1.77 7.24 7.59
N VAL A 205 1.95 5.92 7.75
CA VAL A 205 2.93 5.13 7.02
C VAL A 205 2.23 4.10 6.10
N VAL A 206 2.78 3.90 4.90
CA VAL A 206 2.28 2.93 3.93
C VAL A 206 3.37 1.92 3.60
N PRO A 207 3.25 0.66 4.05
CA PRO A 207 4.16 -0.41 3.63
C PRO A 207 3.77 -0.92 2.25
N ILE A 208 4.69 -0.80 1.27
CA ILE A 208 4.42 -1.03 -0.15
C ILE A 208 5.59 -1.69 -0.88
N GLY A 209 5.27 -2.32 -2.01
CA GLY A 209 6.25 -2.57 -3.07
C GLY A 209 6.62 -1.27 -3.80
N MET A 210 7.77 -1.24 -4.47
CA MET A 210 8.21 -0.06 -5.21
C MET A 210 7.32 0.28 -6.41
N ASP A 211 6.59 -0.69 -6.94
CA ASP A 211 5.60 -0.51 -8.00
C ASP A 211 4.44 0.42 -7.61
N GLN A 212 4.21 0.61 -6.31
CA GLN A 212 3.17 1.50 -5.77
C GLN A 212 3.69 2.90 -5.41
N ASP A 213 5.00 3.16 -5.49
CA ASP A 213 5.57 4.49 -5.19
C ASP A 213 4.96 5.64 -6.03
N PRO A 214 4.56 5.45 -7.31
CA PRO A 214 3.87 6.50 -8.07
C PRO A 214 2.64 7.07 -7.34
N TYR A 215 1.82 6.23 -6.69
CA TYR A 215 0.69 6.69 -5.87
C TYR A 215 1.15 7.45 -4.62
N MET A 216 2.26 7.02 -4.00
CA MET A 216 2.84 7.73 -2.86
C MET A 216 3.36 9.11 -3.25
N ARG A 217 4.01 9.26 -4.41
CA ARG A 217 4.48 10.57 -4.89
C ARG A 217 3.33 11.55 -5.04
N LEU A 218 2.26 11.16 -5.75
CA LEU A 218 1.09 12.02 -5.94
C LEU A 218 0.40 12.36 -4.61
N SER A 219 0.27 11.38 -3.71
CA SER A 219 -0.31 11.59 -2.39
C SER A 219 0.51 12.60 -1.56
N ARG A 220 1.84 12.52 -1.63
CA ARG A 220 2.73 13.46 -0.93
C ARG A 220 2.68 14.86 -1.52
N ASP A 221 2.50 14.99 -2.84
CA ASP A 221 2.33 16.28 -3.50
C ASP A 221 1.01 16.94 -3.07
N ILE A 222 -0.08 16.16 -3.01
CA ILE A 222 -1.37 16.61 -2.47
C ILE A 222 -1.21 17.05 -1.00
N ALA A 223 -0.59 16.22 -0.17
CA ALA A 223 -0.35 16.54 1.24
C ALA A 223 0.45 17.84 1.42
N GLY A 224 1.46 18.07 0.56
CA GLY A 224 2.22 19.31 0.54
C GLY A 224 1.36 20.55 0.23
N LYS A 225 0.45 20.45 -0.75
CA LYS A 225 -0.49 21.53 -1.10
C LYS A 225 -1.48 21.81 0.03
N LEU A 226 -1.93 20.77 0.73
CA LEU A 226 -2.84 20.86 1.86
C LEU A 226 -2.14 21.24 3.19
N ARG A 227 -0.80 21.27 3.21
CA ARG A 227 0.02 21.54 4.39
C ARG A 227 -0.24 20.59 5.56
N VAL A 228 -0.49 19.31 5.23
CA VAL A 228 -0.64 18.23 6.21
C VAL A 228 0.60 17.33 6.22
N PHE A 229 0.68 16.42 7.19
CA PHE A 229 1.78 15.46 7.27
C PHE A 229 1.87 14.66 5.96
N LYS A 230 3.06 14.64 5.34
CA LYS A 230 3.28 13.85 4.12
C LYS A 230 3.37 12.38 4.51
N PRO A 231 2.61 11.48 3.87
CA PRO A 231 2.61 10.08 4.26
C PRO A 231 4.00 9.48 4.05
N ALA A 232 4.44 8.71 5.04
CA ALA A 232 5.68 7.97 5.03
C ALA A 232 5.51 6.65 4.26
N SER A 233 6.62 6.10 3.75
CA SER A 233 6.63 4.80 3.07
C SER A 233 7.62 3.86 3.72
N LEU A 234 7.27 2.57 3.79
CA LEU A 234 8.22 1.47 4.00
C LEU A 234 8.24 0.64 2.71
N TYR A 235 9.40 0.49 2.08
CA TYR A 235 9.55 -0.28 0.85
C TYR A 235 9.93 -1.72 1.16
N ILE A 236 9.11 -2.64 0.66
CA ILE A 236 9.18 -4.07 0.92
C ILE A 236 9.59 -4.77 -0.38
N LYS A 237 10.56 -5.69 -0.28
CA LYS A 237 10.93 -6.56 -1.41
C LYS A 237 9.78 -7.49 -1.76
N PHE A 238 9.63 -7.80 -3.05
CA PHE A 238 8.73 -8.87 -3.46
C PHE A 238 9.21 -10.21 -2.90
N ILE A 239 8.27 -10.96 -2.35
CA ILE A 239 8.52 -12.33 -1.88
C ILE A 239 8.40 -13.24 -3.10
N ARG A 240 9.45 -14.03 -3.33
CA ARG A 240 9.52 -14.96 -4.45
C ARG A 240 8.49 -16.07 -4.28
N GLY A 241 7.79 -16.38 -5.36
CA GLY A 241 6.89 -17.51 -5.52
C GLY A 241 7.64 -18.80 -5.89
N LEU A 242 6.88 -19.84 -6.19
CA LEU A 242 7.38 -21.20 -6.43
C LEU A 242 8.37 -21.29 -7.60
N THR A 243 8.22 -20.43 -8.60
CA THR A 243 9.05 -20.42 -9.82
C THR A 243 10.17 -19.37 -9.76
N GLY A 244 10.37 -18.70 -8.62
CA GLY A 244 11.36 -17.63 -8.43
C GLY A 244 10.83 -16.21 -8.74
N GLU A 245 9.80 -16.10 -9.58
CA GLU A 245 9.05 -14.86 -9.82
C GLU A 245 8.12 -14.52 -8.64
N PRO A 246 7.70 -13.25 -8.43
CA PRO A 246 6.71 -12.91 -7.42
C PRO A 246 5.39 -13.69 -7.59
N MET A 247 4.76 -14.06 -6.48
CA MET A 247 3.44 -14.71 -6.49
C MET A 247 2.41 -13.81 -7.16
N SER A 248 1.61 -14.38 -8.07
CA SER A 248 0.47 -13.71 -8.68
C SER A 248 -0.69 -14.68 -8.84
N ALA A 249 -1.89 -14.23 -8.48
CA ALA A 249 -3.12 -14.98 -8.72
C ALA A 249 -3.37 -15.23 -10.23
N SER A 250 -2.94 -14.31 -11.09
CA SER A 250 -3.03 -14.47 -12.54
C SER A 250 -2.04 -15.50 -13.12
N LYS A 251 -1.13 -16.03 -12.30
CA LYS A 251 -0.16 -17.07 -12.64
C LYS A 251 -0.16 -18.11 -11.52
N PRO A 252 -1.21 -18.95 -11.41
CA PRO A 252 -1.41 -19.85 -10.28
C PRO A 252 -0.20 -20.73 -9.97
N GLU A 253 0.57 -21.14 -10.98
CA GLU A 253 1.80 -21.93 -10.84
C GLU A 253 2.91 -21.26 -10.03
N THR A 254 2.83 -19.94 -9.85
CA THR A 254 3.78 -19.16 -9.04
C THR A 254 3.37 -19.09 -7.57
N SER A 255 2.13 -19.44 -7.24
CA SER A 255 1.47 -19.10 -5.98
C SER A 255 1.10 -20.35 -5.18
N ILE A 256 1.04 -20.19 -3.85
CA ILE A 256 0.32 -21.10 -2.96
C ILE A 256 -0.85 -20.29 -2.40
N PHE A 257 -2.08 -20.70 -2.70
CA PHE A 257 -3.28 -20.05 -2.23
C PHE A 257 -3.63 -20.51 -0.81
N ILE A 258 -4.34 -19.66 -0.08
CA ILE A 258 -4.75 -19.97 1.30
C ILE A 258 -5.85 -21.03 1.36
N THR A 259 -6.41 -21.39 0.21
CA THR A 259 -7.48 -22.37 0.02
C THR A 259 -6.97 -23.71 -0.53
N ASP A 260 -5.67 -23.83 -0.80
CA ASP A 260 -5.07 -25.08 -1.29
C ASP A 260 -5.13 -26.18 -0.20
N THR A 261 -5.38 -27.43 -0.62
CA THR A 261 -5.54 -28.62 0.25
C THR A 261 -4.40 -29.61 0.14
#